data_AF-A0A6G0ABL5-F1
#
_entry.id   AF-A0A6G0ABL5-F1
#
_cell.length_a   1.000
_cell.length_b   1.000
_cell.length_c   1.000
_cell.angle_alpha   90.00
_cell.angle_beta   90.00
_cell.angle_gamma   90.00
#
_symmetry.space_group_name_H-M   'P 1'
#
loop_
_entity.id
_entity.type
_entity.pdbx_description
1 polymer ?
#
loop_
_entity_poly.entity_id
_entity_poly.type
_entity_poly.pdbx_seq_one_letter_code
_entity_poly.pdbx_strand_id
1 'polypeptide(L)'
;MKDLNCRDLKNYTAQKCLSCHTTKGFLSGVAAGEYFKADEGVGCEACHGAGSHYSPAEIMKVESAFLRNGGIKGDSATCLKCHNPKGNKEKALKDNICPFQLNDFDYKTEFEKIKHPLNKNNNNQ
;
A
#
# COMPACT_ATOMS: atom_id res chain seq x y z
N MET A 1 -13.98 3.91 -27.01
CA MET A 1 -13.90 2.85 -25.97
C MET A 1 -14.11 3.52 -24.63
N LYS A 2 -15.16 3.17 -23.87
CA LYS A 2 -15.34 3.73 -22.52
C LYS A 2 -14.18 3.26 -21.64
N ASP A 3 -13.59 4.20 -20.90
CA ASP A 3 -12.58 3.91 -19.90
C ASP A 3 -13.23 3.03 -18.82
N LEU A 4 -12.99 1.72 -18.87
CA LEU A 4 -13.43 0.82 -17.80
C LEU A 4 -12.68 1.22 -16.54
N ASN A 5 -13.41 1.69 -15.52
CA ASN A 5 -12.86 1.86 -14.20
C ASN A 5 -12.98 0.51 -13.43
N CYS A 6 -12.14 0.29 -12.43
CA CYS A 6 -12.15 -0.94 -11.62
C CYS A 6 -13.48 -1.17 -10.87
N ARG A 7 -14.21 -0.10 -10.53
CA ARG A 7 -15.53 -0.14 -9.88
C ARG A 7 -16.67 -0.55 -10.84
N ASP A 8 -16.47 -0.43 -12.14
CA ASP A 8 -17.42 -0.87 -13.18
C ASP A 8 -17.28 -2.37 -13.49
N LEU A 9 -16.22 -3.03 -13.00
CA LEU A 9 -16.07 -4.47 -13.09
C LEU A 9 -17.04 -5.13 -12.09
N LYS A 10 -17.89 -6.04 -12.58
CA LYS A 10 -18.82 -6.87 -11.77
C LYS A 10 -18.16 -7.64 -10.60
N ASN A 11 -16.82 -7.68 -10.53
CA ASN A 11 -16.03 -8.46 -9.58
C ASN A 11 -14.96 -7.60 -8.84
N TYR A 12 -15.20 -6.31 -8.57
CA TYR A 12 -14.23 -5.44 -7.87
C TYR A 12 -13.83 -5.96 -6.46
N THR A 13 -14.67 -6.82 -5.87
CA THR A 13 -14.44 -7.50 -4.59
C THR A 13 -13.68 -8.82 -4.71
N ALA A 14 -13.29 -9.23 -5.92
CA ALA A 14 -12.51 -10.45 -6.09
C ALA A 14 -11.18 -10.33 -5.35
N GLN A 15 -10.78 -11.42 -4.67
CA GLN A 15 -9.55 -11.47 -3.87
C GLN A 15 -8.31 -10.95 -4.62
N LYS A 16 -8.22 -11.24 -5.93
CA LYS A 16 -7.15 -10.79 -6.83
C LYS A 16 -7.09 -9.27 -7.05
N CYS A 17 -8.19 -8.55 -6.85
CA CYS A 17 -8.25 -7.09 -6.93
C CYS A 17 -7.94 -6.50 -5.55
N LEU A 18 -8.52 -7.09 -4.49
CA LEU A 18 -8.34 -6.63 -3.12
C LEU A 18 -6.89 -6.78 -2.62
N SER A 19 -6.11 -7.71 -3.17
CA SER A 19 -4.69 -7.89 -2.84
C SER A 19 -3.86 -6.62 -3.06
N CYS A 20 -4.24 -5.77 -4.02
CA CYS A 20 -3.55 -4.52 -4.33
C CYS A 20 -4.35 -3.27 -3.96
N HIS A 21 -5.68 -3.39 -3.86
CA HIS A 21 -6.57 -2.25 -3.62
C HIS A 21 -7.07 -2.12 -2.18
N THR A 22 -6.57 -2.94 -1.25
CA THR A 22 -6.86 -2.81 0.18
C THR A 22 -5.63 -3.12 1.01
N THR A 23 -5.44 -2.42 2.13
CA THR A 23 -4.42 -2.77 3.13
C THR A 23 -4.55 -4.22 3.59
N LYS A 24 -5.77 -4.68 3.87
CA LYS A 24 -6.03 -6.04 4.37
C LYS A 24 -5.68 -7.13 3.36
N GLY A 25 -5.92 -6.88 2.08
CA GLY A 25 -5.54 -7.79 1.01
C GLY A 25 -4.04 -7.82 0.79
N PHE A 26 -3.37 -6.67 0.92
CA PHE A 26 -1.90 -6.57 0.85
C PHE A 26 -1.21 -7.29 2.02
N LEU A 27 -1.74 -7.10 3.23
CA LEU A 27 -1.30 -7.77 4.46
C LEU A 27 -2.10 -9.07 4.70
N SER A 28 -2.11 -9.97 3.71
CA SER A 28 -2.76 -11.28 3.84
C SER A 28 -2.27 -12.01 5.10
N GLY A 29 -3.18 -12.61 5.87
CA GLY A 29 -2.84 -13.29 7.13
C GLY A 29 -2.79 -12.39 8.38
N VAL A 30 -2.79 -11.06 8.23
CA VAL A 30 -2.91 -10.13 9.36
C VAL A 30 -4.40 -9.86 9.64
N ALA A 31 -4.83 -9.90 10.90
CA ALA A 31 -6.20 -9.57 11.27
C ALA A 31 -6.52 -8.09 10.99
N ALA A 32 -7.74 -7.80 10.54
CA ALA A 32 -8.20 -6.41 10.43
C ALA A 32 -8.44 -5.83 11.83
N GLY A 33 -8.07 -4.57 12.01
CA GLY A 33 -8.48 -3.81 13.19
C GLY A 33 -9.97 -3.49 13.17
N GLU A 34 -10.53 -3.15 14.32
CA GLU A 34 -11.95 -2.80 14.50
C GLU A 34 -12.44 -1.71 13.53
N TYR A 35 -11.56 -0.76 13.21
CA TYR A 35 -11.87 0.40 12.38
C TYR A 35 -11.52 0.24 10.90
N PHE A 36 -11.00 -0.93 10.49
CA PHE A 36 -10.64 -1.19 9.10
C PHE A 36 -11.87 -1.13 8.19
N LYS A 37 -11.75 -0.46 7.04
CA LYS A 37 -12.80 -0.45 6.02
C LYS A 37 -12.19 -0.70 4.65
N ALA A 38 -12.74 -1.65 3.91
CA ALA A 38 -12.21 -2.02 2.60
C ALA A 38 -12.22 -0.86 1.58
N ASP A 39 -13.06 0.16 1.77
CA ASP A 39 -13.15 1.34 0.91
C ASP A 39 -12.07 2.41 1.18
N GLU A 40 -11.30 2.29 2.26
CA GLU A 40 -10.15 3.17 2.55
C GLU A 40 -8.96 2.92 1.62
N GLY A 41 -8.98 1.78 0.91
CA GLY A 41 -7.98 1.46 -0.10
C GLY A 41 -6.63 1.04 0.48
N VAL A 42 -5.56 1.54 -0.12
CA VAL A 42 -4.18 1.32 0.31
C VAL A 42 -3.83 2.36 1.38
N GLY A 43 -3.79 1.93 2.64
CA GLY A 43 -3.47 2.76 3.80
C GLY A 43 -2.00 2.69 4.23
N CYS A 44 -1.68 3.37 5.33
CA CYS A 44 -0.32 3.49 5.90
C CYS A 44 0.36 2.12 6.07
N GLU A 45 -0.41 1.16 6.57
CA GLU A 45 0.03 -0.19 6.92
C GLU A 45 0.43 -1.03 5.71
N ALA A 46 -0.05 -0.71 4.50
CA ALA A 46 0.42 -1.38 3.29
C ALA A 46 1.92 -1.12 3.06
N CYS A 47 2.42 0.04 3.48
CA CYS A 47 3.85 0.36 3.39
C CYS A 47 4.61 0.13 4.70
N HIS A 48 3.91 0.28 5.83
CA HIS A 48 4.53 0.33 7.16
C HIS A 48 4.31 -0.90 8.04
N GLY A 49 3.58 -1.91 7.55
CA GLY A 49 3.28 -3.14 8.29
C GLY A 49 2.01 -3.02 9.14
N ALA A 50 1.76 -3.99 10.03
CA ALA A 50 0.58 -3.96 10.89
C ALA A 50 0.71 -2.90 11.98
N GLY A 51 -0.26 -1.99 12.10
CA GLY A 51 -0.17 -0.79 12.93
C GLY A 51 -0.49 -0.95 14.41
N SER A 52 -0.91 -2.12 14.89
CA SER A 52 -1.45 -2.29 16.25
C SER A 52 -0.52 -1.84 17.37
N HIS A 53 0.79 -1.87 17.15
CA HIS A 53 1.81 -1.50 18.14
C HIS A 53 2.42 -0.11 17.96
N TYR A 54 2.21 0.54 16.80
CA TYR A 54 2.80 1.85 16.51
C TYR A 54 1.79 2.90 16.02
N SER A 55 0.50 2.56 15.94
CA SER A 55 -0.56 3.48 15.53
C SER A 55 -0.67 4.77 16.36
N PRO A 56 -0.31 4.80 17.68
CA PRO A 56 -0.26 6.06 18.41
C PRO A 56 0.72 7.04 17.76
N ALA A 57 0.28 8.28 17.58
CA ALA A 57 1.02 9.28 16.82
C ALA A 57 2.39 9.59 17.44
N GLU A 58 2.50 9.51 18.76
CA GLU A 58 3.75 9.68 19.52
C GLU A 58 4.78 8.59 19.22
N ILE A 59 4.36 7.37 18.87
CA ILE A 59 5.25 6.28 18.45
C ILE A 59 5.61 6.44 16.97
N MET A 60 4.61 6.62 16.10
CA MET A 60 4.80 6.67 14.64
C MET A 60 5.70 7.83 14.18
N LYS A 61 5.63 8.99 14.86
CA LYS A 61 6.41 10.18 14.49
C LYS A 61 7.90 10.06 14.84
N VAL A 62 8.27 9.13 15.73
CA VAL A 62 9.65 8.92 16.17
C VAL A 62 10.18 7.64 15.54
N GLU A 63 11.05 7.76 14.54
CA GLU A 63 11.52 6.60 13.74
C GLU A 63 12.05 5.46 14.62
N SER A 64 12.82 5.77 15.67
CA SER A 64 13.35 4.74 16.54
C SER A 64 12.26 4.01 17.34
N ALA A 65 11.21 4.72 17.80
CA ALA A 65 10.09 4.12 18.50
C ALA A 65 9.20 3.31 17.53
N PHE A 66 8.94 3.84 16.34
CA PHE A 66 8.24 3.16 15.26
C PHE A 66 8.89 1.82 14.92
N LEU A 67 10.20 1.81 14.65
CA LEU A 67 10.94 0.59 14.32
C LEU A 67 10.96 -0.41 15.49
N ARG A 68 11.14 0.07 16.74
CA ARG A 68 11.11 -0.80 17.93
C ARG A 68 9.75 -1.47 18.16
N ASN A 69 8.66 -0.84 17.73
CA ASN A 69 7.30 -1.38 17.83
C ASN A 69 6.88 -2.16 16.58
N GLY A 70 7.83 -2.59 15.74
CA GLY A 70 7.56 -3.47 14.60
C GLY A 70 7.11 -2.76 13.32
N GLY A 71 7.11 -1.42 13.32
CA GLY A 71 6.94 -0.65 12.10
C GLY A 71 8.10 -0.90 11.12
N ILE A 72 7.78 -0.97 9.83
CA ILE A 72 8.78 -1.13 8.77
C ILE A 72 8.83 0.09 7.85
N LYS A 73 9.99 0.35 7.26
CA LYS A 73 10.11 1.34 6.19
C LYS A 73 9.91 0.61 4.88
N GLY A 74 8.81 0.91 4.19
CA GLY A 74 8.56 0.39 2.85
C GLY A 74 9.71 0.74 1.90
N ASP A 75 9.97 -0.15 0.96
CA ASP A 75 10.98 0.00 -0.07
C ASP A 75 10.39 -0.27 -1.46
N SER A 76 11.24 -0.40 -2.48
CA SER A 76 10.77 -0.72 -3.82
C SER A 76 10.03 -2.05 -3.90
N ALA A 77 10.40 -3.05 -3.09
CA ALA A 77 9.74 -4.35 -3.09
C ALA A 77 8.30 -4.24 -2.56
N THR A 78 8.03 -3.35 -1.62
CA THR A 78 6.66 -3.03 -1.18
C THR A 78 5.82 -2.55 -2.35
N CYS A 79 6.30 -1.60 -3.15
CA CYS A 79 5.57 -1.07 -4.29
C CYS A 79 5.34 -2.12 -5.37
N LEU A 80 6.35 -2.96 -5.62
CA LEU A 80 6.33 -3.98 -6.69
C LEU A 80 5.41 -5.18 -6.41
N LYS A 81 4.84 -5.28 -5.21
CA LYS A 81 3.76 -6.24 -4.92
C LYS A 81 2.45 -5.89 -5.64
N CYS A 82 2.26 -4.61 -5.97
CA CYS A 82 1.07 -4.12 -6.68
C CYS A 82 1.40 -3.57 -8.07
N HIS A 83 2.54 -2.89 -8.19
CA HIS A 83 2.94 -2.21 -9.40
C HIS A 83 3.94 -3.02 -10.22
N ASN A 84 3.72 -3.09 -11.52
CA ASN A 84 4.64 -3.75 -12.44
C ASN A 84 5.69 -2.77 -12.97
N PRO A 85 6.97 -3.14 -13.10
CA PRO A 85 7.96 -2.25 -13.72
C PRO A 85 7.57 -1.83 -15.14
N LYS A 86 6.94 -2.76 -15.88
CA LYS A 86 6.36 -2.50 -17.20
C LYS A 86 4.85 -2.55 -17.13
N GLY A 87 4.20 -1.50 -17.64
CA GLY A 87 2.75 -1.48 -17.76
C GLY A 87 2.26 -2.57 -18.71
N ASN A 88 1.05 -3.08 -18.46
CA ASN A 88 0.40 -3.99 -19.39
C ASN A 88 -0.46 -3.19 -20.36
N LYS A 89 0.05 -3.00 -21.58
CA LYS A 89 -0.68 -2.33 -22.67
C LYS A 89 -1.77 -3.23 -23.28
N GLU A 90 -1.66 -4.54 -23.05
CA GLU A 90 -2.70 -5.50 -23.42
C GLU A 90 -3.67 -5.65 -22.24
N LYS A 91 -4.97 -5.42 -22.46
CA LYS A 91 -6.02 -5.49 -21.41
C LYS A 91 -6.32 -6.93 -20.93
N ALA A 92 -5.34 -7.82 -20.94
CA ALA A 92 -5.51 -9.19 -20.48
C ALA A 92 -5.21 -9.27 -18.99
N LEU A 93 -6.21 -9.65 -18.20
CA LEU A 93 -6.00 -10.20 -16.86
C LEU A 93 -5.21 -11.51 -17.02
N LYS A 94 -3.88 -11.42 -16.91
CA LYS A 94 -3.01 -12.55 -16.60
C LYS A 94 -2.65 -12.47 -15.11
N ASP A 95 -2.43 -13.61 -14.49
CA ASP A 95 -2.34 -13.71 -13.03
C ASP A 95 -1.33 -12.73 -12.42
N ASN A 96 -1.73 -12.05 -11.34
CA ASN A 96 -0.99 -11.00 -10.61
C ASN A 96 -0.61 -9.72 -11.40
N ILE A 97 -1.11 -9.54 -12.63
CA ILE A 97 -0.88 -8.31 -13.41
C ILE A 97 -2.13 -7.41 -13.35
N CYS A 98 -1.93 -6.14 -12.97
CA CYS A 98 -2.99 -5.15 -12.97
C CYS A 98 -3.41 -4.82 -14.42
N PRO A 99 -4.67 -5.08 -14.83
CA PRO A 99 -5.14 -4.81 -16.19
C PRO A 99 -5.30 -3.31 -16.48
N PHE A 100 -5.15 -2.45 -15.47
CA PHE A 100 -5.32 -1.01 -15.56
C PHE A 100 -4.00 -0.24 -15.43
N GLN A 101 -2.88 -0.92 -15.18
CA GLN A 101 -1.59 -0.26 -15.15
C GLN A 101 -1.03 -0.17 -16.58
N LEU A 102 -1.39 0.91 -17.28
CA LEU A 102 -1.01 1.12 -18.69
C LEU A 102 0.43 1.62 -18.87
N ASN A 103 0.96 2.29 -17.84
CA ASN A 103 2.29 2.90 -17.84
C ASN A 103 3.27 2.08 -17.00
N ASP A 104 4.54 2.24 -17.33
CA ASP A 104 5.66 1.70 -16.56
C ASP A 104 5.69 2.38 -15.18
N PHE A 105 6.05 1.62 -14.15
CA PHE A 105 6.17 2.14 -12.78
C PHE A 105 7.63 2.38 -12.44
N ASP A 106 7.96 3.63 -12.12
CA ASP A 106 9.28 4.02 -11.62
C ASP A 106 9.21 4.33 -10.13
N TYR A 107 9.74 3.43 -9.30
CA TYR A 107 9.72 3.57 -7.84
C TYR A 107 10.30 4.91 -7.37
N LYS A 108 11.42 5.35 -7.95
CA LYS A 108 12.09 6.58 -7.50
C LYS A 108 11.19 7.79 -7.70
N THR A 109 10.58 7.91 -8.87
CA THR A 109 9.69 9.01 -9.22
C THR A 109 8.40 8.98 -8.42
N GLU A 110 7.78 7.81 -8.28
CA GLU A 110 6.49 7.68 -7.58
C GLU A 110 6.64 7.80 -6.06
N PHE A 111 7.73 7.30 -5.47
CA PHE A 111 8.01 7.43 -4.04
C PHE A 111 8.15 8.91 -3.62
N GLU A 112 8.75 9.75 -4.47
CA GLU A 112 8.89 11.18 -4.20
C GLU A 112 7.54 11.90 -4.03
N LYS A 113 6.45 11.37 -4.60
CA LYS A 113 5.11 11.96 -4.47
C LYS A 113 4.42 11.63 -3.14
N ILE A 114 4.84 10.54 -2.49
CA ILE A 114 4.20 10.03 -1.26
C ILE A 114 5.10 10.09 -0.04
N LYS A 115 6.42 10.25 -0.21
CA LYS A 115 7.35 10.35 0.92
C LYS A 115 6.91 11.52 1.80
N HIS A 116 6.86 11.26 3.09
CA HIS A 116 6.46 12.23 4.10
C HIS A 116 7.63 12.48 5.06
N PRO A 117 7.74 13.69 5.61
CA PRO A 117 8.83 14.02 6.53
C PRO A 117 8.75 13.15 7.78
N LEU A 118 9.90 12.61 8.18
CA LEU A 118 10.07 12.07 9.52
C LEU A 118 10.27 13.25 10.46
N ASN A 119 9.52 13.31 11.55
CA ASN A 119 9.67 14.40 12.50
C ASN A 119 11.05 14.25 13.18
N LYS A 120 11.98 15.15 12.88
CA LYS A 120 13.36 15.09 13.39
C LYS A 120 13.50 15.47 14.87
N ASN A 121 12.39 15.79 15.53
CA ASN A 121 12.39 16.32 16.88
C ASN A 121 11.76 15.32 17.85
N ASN A 122 12.62 14.73 18.69
CA ASN A 122 12.49 14.70 20.14
C ASN A 122 13.83 14.21 20.73
N ASN A 123 14.82 15.11 20.75
CA ASN A 123 15.84 15.07 21.79
C ASN A 123 15.12 15.34 23.11
N ASN A 124 14.89 14.31 23.92
CA ASN A 124 14.81 14.30 25.39
C ASN A 124 13.97 13.13 25.91
N GLN A 125 14.63 11.97 26.12
CA GLN A 125 14.73 11.32 27.43
C GLN A 125 15.78 10.20 27.37
#